data_AF-K2DMZ5-F1
#
_entry.id   AF-K2DMZ5-F1
#
_cell.length_a   1.000
_cell.length_b   1.000
_cell.length_c   1.000
_cell.angle_alpha   90.00
_cell.angle_beta   90.00
_cell.angle_gamma   90.00
#
_symmetry.space_group_name_H-M   'P 1'
#
loop_
_entity.id
_entity.type
_entity.pdbx_description
1 polymer ?
#
loop_
_entity_poly.entity_id
_entity_poly.type
_entity_poly.pdbx_seq_one_letter_code
_entity_poly.pdbx_strand_id
1 'polypeptide(L)'
;MLFLTILTTKLLAFLIKLFGLGSGGTWPGHVALRLYPNVLSDSGISPSLGTILVSGTNGKTTTTKMLCHVLRGKGLVVTTNASGANLTNGIASALLLGNSLFSKRRADYAVLEVDEFALPSVLTQMKVEGVVLLNLSRDQLDRYGETDLILERWEKSVNESDINCVVLDKSFKYFSEMRFTSGVQVVDTQDIPEGALPAELKERFHAKNIKAVLATLSFLGIPFEEAALLLADFQAAYGRGEVIGSGGINFHLFLAKNPASLAANLKVFEEKKNDFDAVLFILNDNIPDGRDVSWIYDVEPSLVLSACTGKEVYVSGVRGFDMAVRLDYAGVSFPQKNVSVSVPEIIEHIKNKSSVKNVAVFPNYSAMLDFRKMLVGRKIL
;
A
#
# COMPACT_ATOMS: atom_id res chain seq x y z
N MET A 1 33.12 -4.57 10.98
CA MET A 1 32.19 -5.31 10.10
C MET A 1 31.22 -4.37 9.39
N LEU A 2 30.54 -3.48 10.13
CA LEU A 2 29.53 -2.58 9.57
C LEU A 2 29.98 -1.75 8.36
N PHE A 3 31.15 -1.10 8.42
CA PHE A 3 31.65 -0.28 7.29
C PHE A 3 31.76 -1.09 5.98
N LEU A 4 32.33 -2.31 6.05
CA LEU A 4 32.45 -3.19 4.90
C LEU A 4 31.09 -3.62 4.36
N THR A 5 30.13 -3.88 5.26
CA THR A 5 28.75 -4.18 4.89
C THR A 5 28.11 -3.01 4.15
N ILE A 6 28.17 -1.78 4.69
CA ILE A 6 27.61 -0.58 4.05
C ILE A 6 28.26 -0.35 2.67
N LEU A 7 29.58 -0.48 2.57
CA LEU A 7 30.31 -0.31 1.31
C LEU A 7 29.86 -1.34 0.27
N THR A 8 29.78 -2.61 0.66
CA THR A 8 29.34 -3.70 -0.22
C THR A 8 27.90 -3.51 -0.67
N THR A 9 27.00 -3.14 0.25
CA THR A 9 25.59 -2.87 -0.05
C THR A 9 25.46 -1.71 -1.05
N LYS A 10 26.17 -0.60 -0.85
CA LYS A 10 26.14 0.55 -1.77
C LYS A 10 26.73 0.23 -3.13
N LEU A 11 27.85 -0.50 -3.18
CA LEU A 11 28.46 -0.94 -4.43
C LEU A 11 27.51 -1.86 -5.20
N LEU A 12 26.88 -2.83 -4.52
CA LEU A 12 25.94 -3.74 -5.17
C LEU A 12 24.70 -2.99 -5.70
N ALA A 13 24.14 -2.08 -4.91
CA ALA A 13 23.02 -1.25 -5.35
C ALA A 13 23.39 -0.39 -6.57
N PHE A 14 24.61 0.16 -6.60
CA PHE A 14 25.13 0.91 -7.75
C PHE A 14 25.23 0.01 -9.00
N LEU A 15 25.83 -1.18 -8.88
CA LEU A 15 25.97 -2.12 -9.99
C LEU A 15 24.60 -2.58 -10.53
N ILE A 16 23.65 -2.92 -9.65
CA ILE A 16 22.29 -3.32 -10.05
C ILE A 16 21.62 -2.23 -10.89
N LYS A 17 21.72 -0.96 -10.46
CA LYS A 17 21.17 0.18 -11.20
C LYS A 17 21.91 0.43 -12.51
N LEU A 18 23.24 0.34 -12.50
CA LEU A 18 24.09 0.55 -13.69
C LEU A 18 23.76 -0.45 -14.80
N PHE A 19 23.52 -1.71 -14.46
CA PHE A 19 23.20 -2.77 -15.41
C PHE A 19 21.70 -2.95 -15.66
N GLY A 20 20.83 -2.11 -15.08
CA GLY A 20 19.38 -2.20 -15.27
C GLY A 20 18.75 -3.50 -14.75
N LEU A 21 19.38 -4.14 -13.76
CA LEU A 21 18.95 -5.46 -13.22
C LEU A 21 17.78 -5.35 -12.22
N GLY A 22 17.23 -4.15 -12.01
CA GLY A 22 16.08 -3.89 -11.13
C GLY A 22 16.27 -2.67 -10.23
N SER A 23 15.39 -2.51 -9.24
CA SER A 23 15.38 -1.36 -8.32
C SER A 23 16.51 -1.37 -7.29
N GLY A 24 17.15 -2.52 -7.07
CA GLY A 24 18.13 -2.72 -5.99
C GLY A 24 17.51 -2.73 -4.59
N GLY A 25 16.21 -3.00 -4.47
CA GLY A 25 15.48 -2.90 -3.20
C GLY A 25 15.71 -4.02 -2.18
N THR A 26 16.09 -5.23 -2.61
CA THR A 26 16.18 -6.43 -1.74
C THR A 26 17.56 -7.09 -1.73
N TRP A 27 18.17 -7.24 -2.91
CA TRP A 27 19.45 -7.93 -3.09
C TRP A 27 20.61 -7.35 -2.25
N PRO A 28 20.81 -6.02 -2.19
CA PRO A 28 21.86 -5.43 -1.36
C PRO A 28 21.77 -5.83 0.12
N GLY A 29 20.57 -5.86 0.68
CA GLY A 29 20.32 -6.27 2.07
C GLY A 29 20.37 -7.77 2.26
N HIS A 30 19.99 -8.57 1.26
CA HIS A 30 20.17 -10.03 1.30
C HIS A 30 21.64 -10.41 1.43
N VAL A 31 22.52 -9.78 0.65
CA VAL A 31 23.98 -9.95 0.77
C VAL A 31 24.48 -9.39 2.10
N ALA A 32 23.98 -8.22 2.52
CA ALA A 32 24.36 -7.63 3.80
C ALA A 32 24.07 -8.53 5.00
N LEU A 33 22.89 -9.16 5.04
CA LEU A 33 22.50 -10.08 6.11
C LEU A 33 23.33 -11.38 6.10
N ARG A 34 23.90 -11.78 4.95
CA ARG A 34 24.87 -12.89 4.92
C ARG A 34 26.24 -12.49 5.45
N LEU A 35 26.69 -11.27 5.14
CA LEU A 35 27.98 -10.74 5.60
C LEU A 35 27.94 -10.34 7.09
N TYR A 36 26.80 -9.83 7.53
CA TYR A 36 26.55 -9.40 8.89
C TYR A 36 25.10 -9.78 9.30
N PRO A 37 24.89 -11.00 9.82
CA PRO A 37 23.56 -11.49 10.19
C PRO A 37 22.77 -10.61 11.16
N ASN A 38 23.45 -10.02 12.14
CA ASN A 38 22.86 -9.16 13.15
C ASN A 38 22.97 -7.66 12.81
N VAL A 39 23.08 -7.30 11.52
CA VAL A 39 23.25 -5.89 11.13
C VAL A 39 22.08 -5.00 11.53
N LEU A 40 20.86 -5.56 11.62
CA LEU A 40 19.66 -4.83 12.00
C LEU A 40 19.67 -4.35 13.46
N SER A 41 20.38 -5.04 14.34
CA SER A 41 20.56 -4.62 15.74
C SER A 41 21.77 -3.71 15.95
N ASP A 42 22.55 -3.45 14.90
CA ASP A 42 23.71 -2.56 14.99
C ASP A 42 23.27 -1.09 15.11
N SER A 43 23.57 -0.49 16.25
CA SER A 43 23.29 0.92 16.54
C SER A 43 23.89 1.89 15.51
N GLY A 44 24.88 1.46 14.72
CA GLY A 44 25.51 2.25 13.66
C GLY A 44 24.60 2.48 12.45
N ILE A 45 23.53 1.71 12.28
CA ILE A 45 22.54 1.94 11.21
C ILE A 45 21.21 2.51 11.72
N SER A 46 21.01 2.54 13.04
CA SER A 46 19.79 3.06 13.65
C SER A 46 19.65 4.57 13.41
N PRO A 47 18.44 5.05 13.05
CA PRO A 47 18.14 6.46 12.98
C PRO A 47 18.33 7.15 14.33
N SER A 48 18.58 8.47 14.34
CA SER A 48 18.86 9.21 15.58
C SER A 48 17.63 9.50 16.44
N LEU A 49 16.43 9.64 15.84
CA LEU A 49 15.18 9.88 16.56
C LEU A 49 14.31 8.63 16.68
N GLY A 50 14.36 7.69 15.73
CA GLY A 50 13.70 6.40 15.88
C GLY A 50 13.30 5.71 14.58
N THR A 51 12.73 4.52 14.73
CA THR A 51 12.19 3.71 13.63
C THR A 51 10.69 3.52 13.82
N ILE A 52 9.90 3.81 12.78
CA ILE A 52 8.47 3.54 12.71
C ILE A 52 8.22 2.42 11.70
N LEU A 53 7.56 1.36 12.14
CA LEU A 53 7.15 0.26 11.26
C LEU A 53 5.67 0.38 10.92
N VAL A 54 5.31 0.19 9.65
CA VAL A 54 3.93 0.22 9.19
C VAL A 54 3.57 -1.14 8.60
N SER A 55 2.58 -1.81 9.19
CA SER A 55 2.15 -3.16 8.81
C SER A 55 0.62 -3.26 8.67
N GLY A 56 0.16 -4.26 7.93
CA GLY A 56 -1.24 -4.49 7.59
C GLY A 56 -1.44 -4.93 6.14
N THR A 57 -2.53 -5.61 5.83
CA THR A 57 -2.75 -6.15 4.47
C THR A 57 -2.91 -5.05 3.43
N ASN A 58 -3.55 -3.93 3.80
CA ASN A 58 -3.78 -2.79 2.92
C ASN A 58 -3.35 -1.46 3.55
N GLY A 59 -2.93 -0.51 2.70
CA GLY A 59 -2.65 0.87 3.11
C GLY A 59 -1.20 1.16 3.48
N LYS A 60 -0.35 0.14 3.69
CA LYS A 60 1.04 0.27 4.13
C LYS A 60 1.82 1.33 3.34
N THR A 61 1.95 1.15 2.02
CA THR A 61 2.70 2.06 1.16
C THR A 61 2.18 3.49 1.20
N THR A 62 0.86 3.69 1.24
CA THR A 62 0.25 5.02 1.30
C THR A 62 0.56 5.70 2.64
N THR A 63 0.31 5.01 3.74
CA THR A 63 0.60 5.49 5.11
C THR A 63 2.08 5.81 5.28
N THR A 64 2.97 4.91 4.87
CA THR A 64 4.43 5.10 4.92
C THR A 64 4.86 6.35 4.14
N LYS A 65 4.29 6.57 2.94
CA LYS A 65 4.63 7.74 2.11
C LYS A 65 4.12 9.05 2.71
N MET A 66 2.91 9.06 3.26
CA MET A 66 2.37 10.23 3.96
C MET A 66 3.22 10.60 5.19
N LEU A 67 3.60 9.61 6.01
CA LEU A 67 4.51 9.83 7.15
C LEU A 67 5.86 10.40 6.69
N CYS A 68 6.46 9.80 5.67
CA CYS A 68 7.71 10.30 5.09
C CYS A 68 7.56 11.74 4.57
N HIS A 69 6.44 12.07 3.93
CA HIS A 69 6.17 13.39 3.38
C HIS A 69 6.14 14.45 4.47
N VAL A 70 5.36 14.24 5.53
CA VAL A 70 5.27 15.18 6.65
C VAL A 70 6.61 15.35 7.36
N LEU A 71 7.27 14.24 7.70
CA LEU A 71 8.56 14.29 8.40
C LEU A 71 9.63 15.00 7.55
N ARG A 72 9.67 14.78 6.23
CA ARG A 72 10.57 15.53 5.33
C ARG A 72 10.17 17.00 5.19
N GLY A 73 8.87 17.31 5.17
CA GLY A 73 8.35 18.68 5.21
C GLY A 73 8.75 19.44 6.47
N LYS A 74 9.03 18.73 7.56
CA LYS A 74 9.64 19.27 8.80
C LYS A 74 11.17 19.43 8.71
N GLY A 75 11.78 19.13 7.58
CA GLY A 75 13.24 19.21 7.37
C GLY A 75 14.01 18.00 7.90
N LEU A 76 13.33 16.93 8.31
CA LEU A 76 13.95 15.71 8.83
C LEU A 76 14.43 14.81 7.69
N VAL A 77 15.58 14.16 7.92
CA VAL A 77 16.14 13.17 7.00
C VAL A 77 15.49 11.82 7.28
N VAL A 78 14.66 11.35 6.34
CA VAL A 78 13.89 10.11 6.51
C VAL A 78 14.34 9.02 5.54
N THR A 79 14.69 7.85 6.09
CA THR A 79 14.96 6.62 5.32
C THR A 79 13.69 5.77 5.21
N THR A 80 13.46 5.16 4.04
CA THR A 80 12.28 4.32 3.79
C THR A 80 12.56 3.30 2.69
N ASN A 81 11.85 2.16 2.70
CA ASN A 81 11.93 1.11 1.68
C ASN A 81 10.96 1.36 0.52
N ALA A 82 11.21 2.44 -0.24
CA ALA A 82 10.31 2.96 -1.26
C ALA A 82 9.96 1.99 -2.42
N SER A 83 10.73 0.92 -2.61
CA SER A 83 10.51 -0.08 -3.67
C SER A 83 9.47 -1.16 -3.31
N GLY A 84 8.78 -1.06 -2.16
CA GLY A 84 7.88 -2.10 -1.67
C GLY A 84 8.59 -3.34 -1.14
N ALA A 85 9.91 -3.26 -0.93
CA ALA A 85 10.71 -4.35 -0.38
C ALA A 85 10.46 -4.44 1.14
N ASN A 86 9.36 -5.09 1.50
CA ASN A 86 8.75 -5.09 2.84
C ASN A 86 9.17 -6.27 3.74
N LEU A 87 10.08 -7.11 3.25
CA LEU A 87 10.71 -8.19 4.02
C LEU A 87 12.03 -7.73 4.65
N THR A 88 12.58 -8.53 5.56
CA THR A 88 13.81 -8.23 6.34
C THR A 88 14.99 -7.79 5.48
N ASN A 89 15.20 -8.41 4.31
CA ASN A 89 16.26 -8.02 3.38
C ASN A 89 16.03 -6.65 2.73
N GLY A 90 14.78 -6.29 2.46
CA GLY A 90 14.39 -4.98 1.97
C GLY A 90 14.60 -3.87 3.00
N ILE A 91 14.24 -4.16 4.25
CA ILE A 91 14.47 -3.29 5.40
C ILE A 91 15.98 -3.05 5.61
N ALA A 92 16.78 -4.13 5.61
CA ALA A 92 18.24 -4.03 5.71
C ALA A 92 18.82 -3.19 4.56
N SER A 93 18.36 -3.39 3.33
CA SER A 93 18.77 -2.59 2.17
C SER A 93 18.48 -1.11 2.40
N ALA A 94 17.25 -0.77 2.82
CA ALA A 94 16.84 0.62 3.02
C ALA A 94 17.69 1.33 4.08
N LEU A 95 17.88 0.70 5.24
CA LEU A 95 18.68 1.28 6.34
C LEU A 95 20.14 1.46 5.94
N LEU A 96 20.77 0.44 5.35
CA LEU A 96 22.18 0.50 4.95
C LEU A 96 22.43 1.51 3.81
N LEU A 97 21.52 1.62 2.85
CA LEU A 97 21.64 2.58 1.76
C LEU A 97 21.37 4.02 2.22
N GLY A 98 20.47 4.20 3.20
CA GLY A 98 20.18 5.49 3.83
C GLY A 98 21.32 6.04 4.69
N ASN A 99 22.22 5.17 5.16
CA ASN A 99 23.40 5.58 5.93
C ASN A 99 24.52 6.13 5.02
N SER A 100 25.28 7.11 5.50
CA SER A 100 26.46 7.63 4.78
C SER A 100 27.70 6.76 5.05
N LEU A 101 28.59 6.67 4.06
CA LEU A 101 29.89 6.00 4.24
C LEU A 101 30.90 6.85 5.03
N PHE A 102 30.81 8.17 4.88
CA PHE A 102 31.83 9.10 5.37
C PHE A 102 31.29 10.16 6.33
N SER A 103 29.96 10.38 6.34
CA SER A 103 29.32 11.29 7.29
C SER A 103 28.84 10.53 8.51
N LYS A 104 29.07 11.11 9.70
CA LYS A 104 28.43 10.65 10.94
C LYS A 104 26.96 11.04 11.03
N ARG A 105 26.45 11.87 10.12
CA ARG A 105 25.03 12.28 10.10
C ARG A 105 24.17 11.10 9.67
N ARG A 106 23.37 10.61 10.60
CA ARG A 106 22.39 9.53 10.40
C ARG A 106 21.07 10.12 9.91
N ALA A 107 20.18 9.26 9.43
CA ALA A 107 18.79 9.65 9.23
C ALA A 107 18.17 9.96 10.60
N ASP A 108 17.27 10.94 10.63
CA ASP A 108 16.51 11.29 11.83
C ASP A 108 15.51 10.19 12.13
N TYR A 109 14.72 9.79 11.13
CA TYR A 109 13.78 8.67 11.23
C TYR A 109 14.01 7.62 10.14
N ALA A 110 13.64 6.38 10.44
CA ALA A 110 13.29 5.40 9.43
C ALA A 110 11.78 5.13 9.50
N VAL A 111 11.08 5.21 8.36
CA VAL A 111 9.68 4.80 8.25
C VAL A 111 9.61 3.67 7.24
N LEU A 112 9.33 2.48 7.72
CA LEU A 112 9.49 1.25 6.95
C LEU A 112 8.15 0.52 6.82
N GLU A 113 7.77 0.21 5.58
CA GLU A 113 6.70 -0.74 5.31
C GLU A 113 7.19 -2.15 5.63
N VAL A 114 6.42 -2.91 6.39
CA VAL A 114 6.76 -4.28 6.76
C VAL A 114 5.61 -5.21 6.41
N ASP A 115 5.94 -6.35 5.83
CA ASP A 115 4.99 -7.43 5.59
C ASP A 115 4.44 -7.98 6.92
N GLU A 116 3.17 -8.36 6.92
CA GLU A 116 2.45 -8.86 8.09
C GLU A 116 3.12 -10.10 8.72
N PHE A 117 3.73 -10.99 7.94
CA PHE A 117 4.46 -12.15 8.45
C PHE A 117 5.88 -11.80 8.89
N ALA A 118 6.49 -10.78 8.30
CA ALA A 118 7.84 -10.37 8.62
C ALA A 118 7.90 -9.54 9.91
N LEU A 119 6.83 -8.81 10.26
CA LEU A 119 6.82 -7.88 11.40
C LEU A 119 7.34 -8.50 12.71
N PRO A 120 6.89 -9.69 13.17
CA PRO A 120 7.40 -10.30 14.40
C PRO A 120 8.92 -10.53 14.37
N SER A 121 9.45 -10.95 13.23
CA SER A 121 10.89 -11.19 13.08
C SER A 121 11.70 -9.89 13.04
N VAL A 122 11.14 -8.82 12.48
CA VAL A 122 11.79 -7.51 12.44
C VAL A 122 11.86 -6.88 13.83
N LEU A 123 10.76 -6.96 14.60
CA LEU A 123 10.69 -6.42 15.97
C LEU A 123 11.75 -7.02 16.90
N THR A 124 12.06 -8.31 16.74
CA THR A 124 13.10 -8.99 17.53
C THR A 124 14.54 -8.64 17.12
N GLN A 125 14.73 -8.02 15.95
CA GLN A 125 16.06 -7.76 15.38
C GLN A 125 16.50 -6.30 15.47
N MET A 126 15.62 -5.36 15.77
CA MET A 126 15.99 -3.94 15.83
C MET A 126 15.14 -3.17 16.85
N LYS A 127 15.68 -2.04 17.32
CA LYS A 127 14.91 -1.11 18.16
C LYS A 127 13.90 -0.33 17.31
N VAL A 128 12.67 -0.26 17.80
CA VAL A 128 11.53 0.36 17.12
C VAL A 128 10.87 1.33 18.07
N GLU A 129 10.66 2.56 17.60
CA GLU A 129 10.02 3.61 18.39
C GLU A 129 8.51 3.39 18.43
N GLY A 130 7.92 3.06 17.29
CA GLY A 130 6.49 2.79 17.20
C GLY A 130 6.10 1.88 16.04
N VAL A 131 4.97 1.20 16.21
CA VAL A 131 4.39 0.29 15.21
C VAL A 131 2.99 0.78 14.85
N VAL A 132 2.73 0.93 13.55
CA VAL A 132 1.42 1.29 13.00
C VAL A 132 0.78 0.03 12.41
N LEU A 133 -0.28 -0.45 13.03
CA LEU A 133 -1.06 -1.61 12.61
C LEU A 133 -2.34 -1.13 11.90
N LEU A 134 -2.42 -1.31 10.58
CA LEU A 134 -3.50 -0.72 9.77
C LEU A 134 -4.79 -1.56 9.75
N ASN A 135 -4.74 -2.72 9.11
CA ASN A 135 -5.85 -3.66 8.98
C ASN A 135 -5.29 -5.03 8.62
N LEU A 136 -6.03 -6.07 8.95
CA LEU A 136 -5.81 -7.41 8.42
C LEU A 136 -7.04 -7.83 7.62
N SER A 137 -6.80 -8.20 6.37
CA SER A 137 -7.78 -8.82 5.49
C SER A 137 -7.19 -10.09 4.91
N ARG A 138 -8.05 -11.02 4.51
CA ARG A 138 -7.63 -12.21 3.77
C ARG A 138 -7.19 -11.75 2.38
N ASP A 139 -5.88 -11.81 2.11
CA ASP A 139 -5.30 -11.41 0.82
C ASP A 139 -5.38 -12.55 -0.21
N GLN A 140 -5.48 -13.81 0.25
CA GLN A 140 -5.64 -15.02 -0.56
C GLN A 140 -6.61 -16.02 0.12
N LEU A 141 -7.41 -16.71 -0.69
CA LEU A 141 -8.51 -17.59 -0.25
C LEU A 141 -8.05 -18.89 0.44
N ASP A 142 -6.79 -19.28 0.26
CA ASP A 142 -6.19 -20.53 0.74
C ASP A 142 -5.81 -20.53 2.23
N ARG A 143 -6.10 -19.44 2.97
CA ARG A 143 -5.52 -19.19 4.30
C ARG A 143 -6.54 -19.03 5.43
N TYR A 144 -7.44 -19.99 5.59
CA TYR A 144 -8.32 -20.06 6.76
C TYR A 144 -7.49 -20.19 8.06
N GLY A 145 -7.69 -19.27 9.03
CA GLY A 145 -7.00 -19.26 10.33
C GLY A 145 -5.69 -18.45 10.39
N GLU A 146 -5.25 -17.87 9.27
CA GLU A 146 -3.97 -17.16 9.24
C GLU A 146 -4.03 -15.76 9.86
N THR A 147 -5.13 -15.03 9.69
CA THR A 147 -5.26 -13.66 10.23
C THR A 147 -5.19 -13.66 11.77
N ASP A 148 -5.80 -14.65 12.41
CA ASP A 148 -5.79 -14.79 13.87
C ASP A 148 -4.39 -15.14 14.37
N LEU A 149 -3.69 -16.04 13.66
CA LEU A 149 -2.30 -16.37 13.95
C LEU A 149 -1.36 -15.17 13.78
N ILE A 150 -1.58 -14.33 12.75
CA ILE A 150 -0.83 -13.08 12.57
C ILE A 150 -1.08 -12.14 13.74
N LEU A 151 -2.34 -11.97 14.15
CA LEU A 151 -2.72 -11.12 15.29
C LEU A 151 -2.05 -11.58 16.58
N GLU A 152 -2.12 -12.88 16.90
CA GLU A 152 -1.45 -13.45 18.07
C GLU A 152 0.06 -13.22 18.02
N ARG A 153 0.69 -13.40 16.86
CA ARG A 153 2.12 -13.15 16.68
C ARG A 153 2.47 -11.67 16.80
N TRP A 154 1.65 -10.77 16.29
CA TRP A 154 1.83 -9.33 16.44
C TRP A 154 1.74 -8.92 17.92
N GLU A 155 0.68 -9.33 18.62
CA GLU A 155 0.50 -9.05 20.03
C GLU A 155 1.69 -9.56 20.85
N LYS A 156 2.07 -10.82 20.65
CA LYS A 156 3.22 -11.42 21.32
C LYS A 156 4.52 -10.68 21.03
N SER A 157 4.84 -10.44 19.76
CA SER A 157 6.11 -9.80 19.39
C SER A 157 6.21 -8.35 19.83
N VAL A 158 5.09 -7.61 19.83
CA VAL A 158 5.04 -6.28 20.45
C VAL A 158 5.37 -6.35 21.93
N ASN A 159 4.72 -7.26 22.67
CA ASN A 159 4.89 -7.39 24.11
C ASN A 159 6.29 -7.86 24.52
N GLU A 160 6.97 -8.61 23.65
CA GLU A 160 8.34 -9.08 23.84
C GLU A 160 9.40 -8.07 23.37
N SER A 161 9.00 -6.97 22.72
CA SER A 161 9.92 -5.97 22.16
C SER A 161 9.91 -4.68 22.96
N ASP A 162 11.04 -3.98 22.96
CA ASP A 162 11.21 -2.64 23.54
C ASP A 162 10.65 -1.60 22.56
N ILE A 163 9.33 -1.38 22.60
CA ILE A 163 8.63 -0.38 21.79
C ILE A 163 7.85 0.61 22.66
N ASN A 164 7.79 1.87 22.23
CA ASN A 164 7.12 2.92 22.99
C ASN A 164 5.64 3.06 22.61
N CYS A 165 5.28 2.80 21.35
CA CYS A 165 3.92 3.02 20.87
C CYS A 165 3.41 1.97 19.87
N VAL A 166 2.12 1.66 19.98
CA VAL A 166 1.33 1.01 18.93
C VAL A 166 0.18 1.91 18.52
N VAL A 167 0.11 2.20 17.23
CA VAL A 167 -1.02 2.91 16.60
C VAL A 167 -1.92 1.88 15.92
N LEU A 168 -3.20 1.85 16.26
CA LEU A 168 -4.18 0.91 15.69
C LEU A 168 -5.59 1.50 15.64
N ASP A 169 -6.52 0.84 14.94
CA ASP A 169 -7.91 1.26 14.81
C ASP A 169 -8.84 0.31 15.57
N LYS A 170 -9.32 0.68 16.77
CA LYS A 170 -10.19 -0.18 17.58
C LYS A 170 -11.61 -0.33 17.04
N SER A 171 -11.97 0.34 15.93
CA SER A 171 -13.20 -0.03 15.20
C SER A 171 -13.10 -1.45 14.62
N PHE A 172 -11.90 -1.98 14.43
CA PHE A 172 -11.69 -3.40 14.17
C PHE A 172 -11.75 -4.17 15.48
N LYS A 173 -12.76 -5.03 15.63
CA LYS A 173 -12.98 -5.85 16.83
C LYS A 173 -11.71 -6.58 17.28
N TYR A 174 -10.96 -7.18 16.35
CA TYR A 174 -9.73 -7.90 16.67
C TYR A 174 -8.64 -7.01 17.28
N PHE A 175 -8.52 -5.73 16.90
CA PHE A 175 -7.57 -4.82 17.53
C PHE A 175 -8.03 -4.34 18.91
N SER A 176 -9.34 -4.24 19.13
CA SER A 176 -9.89 -3.90 20.46
C SER A 176 -9.66 -5.00 21.50
N GLU A 177 -9.48 -6.24 21.05
CA GLU A 177 -9.28 -7.42 21.90
C GLU A 177 -7.81 -7.67 22.26
N MET A 178 -6.86 -7.13 21.48
CA MET A 178 -5.42 -7.24 21.78
C MET A 178 -5.06 -6.65 23.14
N ARG A 179 -4.06 -7.23 23.80
CA ARG A 179 -3.54 -6.78 25.10
C ARG A 179 -2.05 -6.48 25.00
N PHE A 180 -1.67 -5.28 25.43
CA PHE A 180 -0.27 -4.85 25.44
C PHE A 180 0.28 -4.69 26.86
N THR A 181 1.58 -4.92 27.03
CA THR A 181 2.28 -4.81 28.32
C THR A 181 2.25 -3.38 28.87
N SER A 182 2.33 -3.25 30.19
CA SER A 182 2.36 -1.96 30.88
C SER A 182 3.63 -1.19 30.52
N GLY A 183 3.52 -0.25 29.58
CA GLY A 183 4.65 0.54 29.07
C GLY A 183 4.48 0.94 27.61
N VAL A 184 3.77 0.12 26.83
CA VAL A 184 3.45 0.44 25.43
C VAL A 184 2.26 1.40 25.39
N GLN A 185 2.46 2.59 24.83
CA GLN A 185 1.36 3.54 24.59
C GLN A 185 0.52 3.06 23.40
N VAL A 186 -0.75 2.74 23.65
CA VAL A 186 -1.71 2.41 22.59
C VAL A 186 -2.41 3.69 22.16
N VAL A 187 -2.20 4.09 20.90
CA VAL A 187 -2.88 5.24 20.29
C VAL A 187 -3.98 4.73 19.38
N ASP A 188 -5.24 5.01 19.74
CA ASP A 188 -6.39 4.64 18.93
C ASP A 188 -6.64 5.69 17.86
N THR A 189 -6.67 5.27 16.59
CA THR A 189 -6.97 6.17 15.48
C THR A 189 -8.41 6.71 15.52
N GLN A 190 -9.32 6.07 16.26
CA GLN A 190 -10.68 6.59 16.46
C GLN A 190 -10.71 7.90 17.25
N ASP A 191 -9.69 8.19 18.06
CA ASP A 191 -9.57 9.45 18.80
C ASP A 191 -9.31 10.65 17.88
N ILE A 192 -8.92 10.41 16.61
CA ILE A 192 -8.81 11.44 15.59
C ILE A 192 -10.21 11.78 15.05
N PRO A 193 -10.72 13.02 15.28
CA PRO A 193 -12.05 13.41 14.86
C PRO A 193 -12.18 13.36 13.34
N GLU A 194 -13.30 12.85 12.83
CA GLU A 194 -13.54 12.85 11.38
C GLU A 194 -13.56 14.27 10.82
N GLY A 195 -14.14 15.23 11.53
CA GLY A 195 -14.18 16.64 11.12
C GLY A 195 -12.81 17.30 11.00
N ALA A 196 -11.78 16.71 11.62
CA ALA A 196 -10.42 17.25 11.57
C ALA A 196 -9.77 16.97 10.20
N LEU A 197 -10.10 15.85 9.55
CA LEU A 197 -9.43 15.43 8.32
C LEU A 197 -9.71 16.39 7.14
N PRO A 198 -8.67 16.91 6.45
CA PRO A 198 -8.84 17.76 5.27
C PRO A 198 -9.69 17.09 4.18
N ALA A 199 -10.64 17.83 3.61
CA ALA A 199 -11.56 17.32 2.60
C ALA A 199 -10.81 16.78 1.37
N GLU A 200 -9.83 17.53 0.87
CA GLU A 200 -8.99 17.15 -0.27
C GLU A 200 -8.26 15.81 -0.05
N LEU A 201 -7.83 15.53 1.19
CA LEU A 201 -7.19 14.26 1.52
C LEU A 201 -8.19 13.12 1.59
N LYS A 202 -9.37 13.34 2.20
CA LYS A 202 -10.46 12.35 2.26
C LYS A 202 -10.94 11.95 0.87
N GLU A 203 -10.95 12.90 -0.07
CA GLU A 203 -11.36 12.63 -1.44
C GLU A 203 -10.38 11.72 -2.20
N ARG A 204 -9.10 11.70 -1.78
CA ARG A 204 -7.99 11.05 -2.48
C ARG A 204 -7.50 9.78 -1.77
N PHE A 205 -7.75 9.66 -0.47
CA PHE A 205 -7.20 8.61 0.37
C PHE A 205 -8.21 8.07 1.38
N HIS A 206 -8.10 6.78 1.70
CA HIS A 206 -8.93 6.18 2.75
C HIS A 206 -8.72 6.87 4.10
N ALA A 207 -9.83 7.31 4.72
CA ALA A 207 -9.83 8.01 6.00
C ALA A 207 -9.03 7.28 7.10
N LYS A 208 -9.13 5.94 7.19
CA LYS A 208 -8.37 5.13 8.16
C LYS A 208 -6.85 5.29 8.01
N ASN A 209 -6.34 5.39 6.77
CA ASN A 209 -4.91 5.61 6.55
C ASN A 209 -4.51 7.02 6.99
N ILE A 210 -5.32 8.03 6.69
CA ILE A 210 -5.06 9.42 7.11
C ILE A 210 -5.05 9.52 8.64
N LYS A 211 -6.05 8.92 9.31
CA LYS A 211 -6.10 8.87 10.79
C LYS A 211 -4.89 8.16 11.40
N ALA A 212 -4.45 7.04 10.81
CA ALA A 212 -3.23 6.34 11.26
C ALA A 212 -1.98 7.23 11.15
N VAL A 213 -1.85 7.98 10.04
CA VAL A 213 -0.75 8.95 9.85
C VAL A 213 -0.78 10.03 10.93
N LEU A 214 -1.94 10.65 11.14
CA LEU A 214 -2.09 11.76 12.10
C LEU A 214 -1.88 11.31 13.55
N ALA A 215 -2.42 10.15 13.92
CA ALA A 215 -2.19 9.54 15.23
C ALA A 215 -0.70 9.25 15.47
N THR A 216 -0.01 8.70 14.46
CA THR A 216 1.44 8.45 14.54
C THR A 216 2.22 9.76 14.68
N LEU A 217 1.90 10.78 13.90
CA LEU A 217 2.58 12.08 13.95
C LEU A 217 2.35 12.80 15.28
N SER A 218 1.14 12.70 15.84
CA SER A 218 0.83 13.21 17.17
C SER A 218 1.66 12.52 18.25
N PHE A 219 1.87 11.21 18.16
CA PHE A 219 2.77 10.47 19.05
C PHE A 219 4.23 10.95 18.91
N LEU A 220 4.66 11.27 17.69
CA LEU A 220 5.98 11.87 17.43
C LEU A 220 6.10 13.35 17.81
N GLY A 221 5.07 13.93 18.45
CA GLY A 221 5.06 15.31 18.90
C GLY A 221 4.77 16.35 17.80
N ILE A 222 4.28 15.93 16.64
CA ILE A 222 3.85 16.82 15.56
C ILE A 222 2.33 17.07 15.70
N PRO A 223 1.90 18.31 15.99
CA PRO A 223 0.49 18.65 16.15
C PRO A 223 -0.34 18.33 14.90
N PHE A 224 -1.62 18.02 15.14
CA PHE A 224 -2.56 17.64 14.10
C PHE A 224 -2.67 18.69 12.99
N GLU A 225 -2.81 19.96 13.36
CA GLU A 225 -3.03 21.08 12.43
C GLU A 225 -1.83 21.24 11.49
N GLU A 226 -0.63 21.09 12.04
CA GLU A 226 0.62 21.16 11.31
C GLU A 226 0.79 19.96 10.36
N ALA A 227 0.49 18.75 10.83
CA ALA A 227 0.50 17.55 10.01
C ALA A 227 -0.48 17.64 8.83
N ALA A 228 -1.70 18.15 9.08
CA ALA A 228 -2.72 18.34 8.06
C ALA A 228 -2.28 19.33 6.98
N LEU A 229 -1.68 20.46 7.38
CA LEU A 229 -1.12 21.45 6.45
C LEU A 229 -0.01 20.86 5.57
N LEU A 230 0.91 20.11 6.18
CA LEU A 230 2.01 19.46 5.45
C LEU A 230 1.54 18.34 4.51
N LEU A 231 0.36 17.77 4.73
CA LEU A 231 -0.22 16.76 3.85
C LEU A 231 -1.01 17.35 2.67
N ALA A 232 -1.37 18.63 2.70
CA ALA A 232 -2.27 19.23 1.70
C ALA A 232 -1.78 19.02 0.25
N ASP A 233 -0.48 19.09 0.01
CA ASP A 233 0.15 18.91 -1.30
C ASP A 233 0.59 17.46 -1.59
N PHE A 234 0.36 16.52 -0.66
CA PHE A 234 0.80 15.13 -0.82
C PHE A 234 0.18 14.52 -2.07
N GLN A 235 1.02 13.89 -2.90
CA GLN A 235 0.61 13.15 -4.09
C GLN A 235 0.79 11.66 -3.86
N ALA A 236 -0.28 10.88 -4.11
CA ALA A 236 -0.21 9.43 -4.06
C ALA A 236 0.85 8.92 -5.03
N ALA A 237 1.52 7.83 -4.67
CA ALA A 237 2.25 7.09 -5.68
C ALA A 237 1.28 6.39 -6.64
N TYR A 238 1.71 6.29 -7.90
CA TYR A 238 1.10 5.63 -9.05
C TYR A 238 -0.05 4.63 -8.79
N GLY A 239 -1.15 4.76 -9.54
CA GLY A 239 -2.22 3.76 -9.63
C GLY A 239 -3.33 3.79 -8.57
N ARG A 240 -3.26 4.66 -7.55
CA ARG A 240 -4.31 4.84 -6.53
C ARG A 240 -4.98 6.21 -6.66
N GLY A 241 -6.16 6.26 -7.30
CA GLY A 241 -6.85 7.52 -7.58
C GLY A 241 -6.20 8.34 -8.70
N GLU A 242 -5.36 7.70 -9.52
CA GLU A 242 -4.72 8.31 -10.68
C GLU A 242 -5.75 8.50 -11.79
N VAL A 243 -5.77 9.69 -12.39
CA VAL A 243 -6.58 9.99 -13.57
C VAL A 243 -5.68 10.05 -14.78
N ILE A 244 -5.93 9.19 -15.76
CA ILE A 244 -5.19 9.16 -17.02
C ILE A 244 -6.11 9.62 -18.15
N GLY A 245 -5.79 10.75 -18.75
CA GLY A 245 -6.48 11.24 -19.94
C GLY A 245 -5.98 10.54 -21.21
N SER A 246 -6.88 9.94 -22.00
CA SER A 246 -6.55 9.37 -23.31
C SER A 246 -7.73 9.45 -24.27
N GLY A 247 -7.55 10.15 -25.39
CA GLY A 247 -8.59 10.26 -26.43
C GLY A 247 -9.87 10.98 -25.97
N GLY A 248 -9.74 11.99 -25.10
CA GLY A 248 -10.89 12.74 -24.56
C GLY A 248 -11.62 12.04 -23.41
N ILE A 249 -11.13 10.88 -22.97
CA ILE A 249 -11.67 10.10 -21.86
C ILE A 249 -10.70 10.16 -20.67
N ASN A 250 -11.24 10.35 -19.48
CA ASN A 250 -10.55 10.29 -18.21
C ASN A 250 -10.74 8.90 -17.59
N PHE A 251 -9.65 8.15 -17.43
CA PHE A 251 -9.64 6.85 -16.77
C PHE A 251 -9.17 7.02 -15.32
N HIS A 252 -10.05 6.76 -14.36
CA HIS A 252 -9.77 6.86 -12.94
C HIS A 252 -9.43 5.47 -12.40
N LEU A 253 -8.20 5.28 -11.94
CA LEU A 253 -7.68 3.98 -11.55
C LEU A 253 -7.92 3.68 -10.06
N PHE A 254 -8.57 2.54 -9.81
CA PHE A 254 -8.88 1.97 -8.50
C PHE A 254 -8.27 0.57 -8.38
N LEU A 255 -6.97 0.48 -8.08
CA LEU A 255 -6.26 -0.80 -7.91
C LEU A 255 -6.96 -1.70 -6.88
N ALA A 256 -7.36 -2.90 -7.31
CA ALA A 256 -8.01 -3.91 -6.48
C ALA A 256 -7.33 -5.27 -6.67
N LYS A 257 -6.63 -5.77 -5.64
CA LYS A 257 -5.86 -7.03 -5.69
C LYS A 257 -6.46 -8.17 -4.86
N ASN A 258 -7.49 -7.87 -4.08
CA ASN A 258 -8.08 -8.77 -3.10
C ASN A 258 -9.53 -8.31 -2.80
N PRO A 259 -10.33 -9.12 -2.08
CA PRO A 259 -11.74 -8.79 -1.82
C PRO A 259 -11.91 -7.48 -1.06
N ALA A 260 -11.07 -7.24 -0.04
CA ALA A 260 -11.15 -6.06 0.82
C ALA A 260 -10.88 -4.75 0.05
N SER A 261 -9.86 -4.75 -0.82
CA SER A 261 -9.50 -3.61 -1.66
C SER A 261 -10.56 -3.33 -2.72
N LEU A 262 -11.11 -4.37 -3.35
CA LEU A 262 -12.22 -4.19 -4.28
C LEU A 262 -13.46 -3.63 -3.57
N ALA A 263 -13.87 -4.22 -2.45
CA ALA A 263 -15.02 -3.75 -1.68
C ALA A 263 -14.84 -2.31 -1.19
N ALA A 264 -13.64 -1.96 -0.69
CA ALA A 264 -13.35 -0.59 -0.25
C ALA A 264 -13.39 0.40 -1.41
N ASN A 265 -12.83 0.05 -2.57
CA ASN A 265 -12.86 0.90 -3.76
C ASN A 265 -14.29 1.07 -4.29
N LEU A 266 -15.10 0.02 -4.31
CA LEU A 266 -16.50 0.08 -4.76
C LEU A 266 -17.36 0.98 -3.86
N LYS A 267 -17.15 0.94 -2.53
CA LYS A 267 -17.85 1.83 -1.58
C LYS A 267 -17.50 3.29 -1.82
N VAL A 268 -16.21 3.60 -1.97
CA VAL A 268 -15.75 4.98 -2.27
C VAL A 268 -16.28 5.43 -3.63
N PHE A 269 -16.28 4.54 -4.62
CA PHE A 269 -16.84 4.83 -5.93
C PHE A 269 -18.35 5.07 -5.88
N GLU A 270 -19.11 4.33 -5.06
CA GLU A 270 -20.55 4.48 -4.93
C GLU A 270 -20.95 5.89 -4.46
N GLU A 271 -20.21 6.48 -3.53
CA GLU A 271 -20.41 7.86 -3.05
C GLU A 271 -20.27 8.91 -4.18
N LYS A 272 -19.43 8.62 -5.17
CA LYS A 272 -19.13 9.51 -6.31
C LYS A 272 -19.62 8.96 -7.64
N LYS A 273 -20.50 7.96 -7.64
CA LYS A 273 -20.82 7.20 -8.86
C LYS A 273 -21.40 8.08 -9.96
N ASN A 274 -22.06 9.18 -9.60
CA ASN A 274 -22.67 10.11 -10.56
C ASN A 274 -21.63 10.88 -11.39
N ASP A 275 -20.36 10.91 -10.97
CA ASP A 275 -19.28 11.57 -11.72
C ASP A 275 -18.75 10.73 -12.88
N PHE A 276 -19.19 9.47 -12.97
CA PHE A 276 -18.69 8.47 -13.92
C PHE A 276 -19.77 8.03 -14.91
N ASP A 277 -19.39 7.81 -16.16
CA ASP A 277 -20.28 7.30 -17.21
C ASP A 277 -20.21 5.78 -17.32
N ALA A 278 -19.05 5.21 -17.01
CA ALA A 278 -18.77 3.79 -17.20
C ALA A 278 -17.86 3.19 -16.10
N VAL A 279 -17.93 1.87 -15.98
CA VAL A 279 -17.06 1.05 -15.13
C VAL A 279 -16.33 0.02 -15.99
N LEU A 280 -15.03 -0.13 -15.80
CA LEU A 280 -14.19 -1.11 -16.49
C LEU A 280 -13.46 -1.99 -15.45
N PHE A 281 -13.76 -3.29 -15.43
CA PHE A 281 -12.99 -4.26 -14.64
C PHE A 281 -11.91 -4.89 -15.49
N ILE A 282 -10.67 -5.00 -14.97
CA ILE A 282 -9.57 -5.68 -15.66
C ILE A 282 -8.94 -6.71 -14.72
N LEU A 283 -9.06 -8.00 -15.07
CA LEU A 283 -8.60 -9.10 -14.22
C LEU A 283 -7.56 -9.95 -14.95
N ASN A 284 -6.37 -10.03 -14.37
CA ASN A 284 -5.29 -10.95 -14.78
C ASN A 284 -5.00 -12.00 -13.70
N ASP A 285 -4.20 -13.01 -14.02
CA ASP A 285 -3.75 -14.05 -13.08
C ASP A 285 -2.23 -14.30 -13.17
N ASN A 286 -1.44 -13.26 -13.45
CA ASN A 286 0.02 -13.41 -13.48
C ASN A 286 0.57 -13.72 -12.08
N ILE A 287 1.85 -14.11 -11.98
CA ILE A 287 2.48 -14.46 -10.69
C ILE A 287 2.25 -13.39 -9.60
N PRO A 288 2.39 -12.07 -9.88
CA PRO A 288 2.12 -11.03 -8.88
C PRO A 288 0.65 -10.88 -8.47
N ASP A 289 -0.29 -11.36 -9.29
CA ASP A 289 -1.73 -11.26 -9.03
C ASP A 289 -2.28 -12.48 -8.27
N GLY A 290 -1.59 -13.62 -8.37
CA GLY A 290 -2.11 -14.92 -7.96
C GLY A 290 -2.80 -15.64 -9.13
N ARG A 291 -2.57 -16.95 -9.24
CA ARG A 291 -3.17 -17.79 -10.30
C ARG A 291 -4.65 -18.10 -10.04
N ASP A 292 -5.04 -18.09 -8.77
CA ASP A 292 -6.42 -18.26 -8.34
C ASP A 292 -7.12 -16.89 -8.22
N VAL A 293 -8.16 -16.71 -9.03
CA VAL A 293 -8.96 -15.48 -9.08
C VAL A 293 -10.30 -15.60 -8.36
N SER A 294 -10.55 -16.71 -7.67
CA SER A 294 -11.82 -16.96 -6.97
C SER A 294 -12.15 -15.91 -5.90
N TRP A 295 -11.15 -15.12 -5.46
CA TRP A 295 -11.31 -14.02 -4.52
C TRP A 295 -12.37 -12.99 -4.97
N ILE A 296 -12.64 -12.88 -6.28
CA ILE A 296 -13.67 -11.98 -6.80
C ILE A 296 -15.07 -12.33 -6.27
N TYR A 297 -15.30 -13.57 -5.83
CA TYR A 297 -16.57 -14.04 -5.26
C TYR A 297 -16.77 -13.66 -3.79
N ASP A 298 -15.70 -13.31 -3.07
CA ASP A 298 -15.77 -12.91 -1.65
C ASP A 298 -16.29 -11.47 -1.44
N VAL A 299 -16.48 -10.72 -2.52
CA VAL A 299 -17.09 -9.38 -2.46
C VAL A 299 -18.60 -9.53 -2.51
N GLU A 300 -19.32 -8.82 -1.63
CA GLU A 300 -20.80 -8.84 -1.58
C GLU A 300 -21.43 -8.54 -2.95
N PRO A 301 -22.29 -9.42 -3.50
CA PRO A 301 -22.94 -9.22 -4.79
C PRO A 301 -23.75 -7.92 -4.89
N SER A 302 -24.44 -7.55 -3.81
CA SER A 302 -25.24 -6.32 -3.72
C SER A 302 -24.41 -5.05 -3.89
N LEU A 303 -23.19 -5.02 -3.35
CA LEU A 303 -22.25 -3.91 -3.49
C LEU A 303 -21.78 -3.76 -4.95
N VAL A 304 -21.43 -4.89 -5.59
CA VAL A 304 -21.03 -4.91 -7.00
C VAL A 304 -22.16 -4.42 -7.91
N LEU A 305 -23.39 -4.90 -7.66
CA LEU A 305 -24.58 -4.47 -8.41
C LEU A 305 -24.85 -2.98 -8.24
N SER A 306 -24.84 -2.48 -7.00
CA SER A 306 -25.14 -1.07 -6.72
C SER A 306 -24.13 -0.12 -7.38
N ALA A 307 -22.85 -0.50 -7.37
CA ALA A 307 -21.80 0.24 -8.06
C ALA A 307 -22.02 0.29 -9.58
N CYS A 308 -22.41 -0.83 -10.20
CA CYS A 308 -22.59 -0.90 -11.65
C CYS A 308 -23.93 -0.32 -12.15
N THR A 309 -24.90 -0.11 -11.25
CA THR A 309 -26.26 0.32 -11.62
C THR A 309 -26.24 1.70 -12.29
N GLY A 310 -26.82 1.79 -13.49
CA GLY A 310 -26.91 3.03 -14.27
C GLY A 310 -25.60 3.45 -14.96
N LYS A 311 -24.64 2.53 -15.10
CA LYS A 311 -23.36 2.75 -15.79
C LYS A 311 -23.21 1.82 -16.98
N GLU A 312 -22.45 2.24 -18.00
CA GLU A 312 -21.96 1.28 -18.99
C GLU A 312 -20.87 0.42 -18.33
N VAL A 313 -21.00 -0.91 -18.39
CA VAL A 313 -20.05 -1.84 -17.77
C VAL A 313 -19.23 -2.54 -18.85
N TYR A 314 -17.92 -2.59 -18.62
CA TYR A 314 -16.91 -3.19 -19.48
C TYR A 314 -16.03 -4.16 -18.69
N VAL A 315 -15.57 -5.22 -19.33
CA VAL A 315 -14.74 -6.25 -18.69
C VAL A 315 -13.59 -6.65 -19.60
N SER A 316 -12.39 -6.75 -19.04
CA SER A 316 -11.20 -7.14 -19.78
C SER A 316 -10.14 -7.85 -18.93
N GLY A 317 -9.03 -8.21 -19.55
CA GLY A 317 -7.90 -8.91 -18.96
C GLY A 317 -7.91 -10.40 -19.28
N VAL A 318 -6.82 -11.08 -18.96
CA VAL A 318 -6.62 -12.51 -19.28
C VAL A 318 -7.73 -13.37 -18.65
N ARG A 319 -8.27 -12.95 -17.50
CA ARG A 319 -9.39 -13.58 -16.79
C ARG A 319 -10.67 -12.74 -16.86
N GLY A 320 -10.82 -11.96 -17.94
CA GLY A 320 -12.00 -11.13 -18.17
C GLY A 320 -13.31 -11.93 -18.22
N PHE A 321 -13.28 -13.18 -18.73
CA PHE A 321 -14.46 -14.04 -18.71
C PHE A 321 -14.85 -14.49 -17.30
N ASP A 322 -13.90 -14.81 -16.42
CA ASP A 322 -14.18 -15.12 -15.02
C ASP A 322 -14.85 -13.92 -14.31
N MET A 323 -14.35 -12.70 -14.58
CA MET A 323 -14.95 -11.47 -14.05
C MET A 323 -16.34 -11.22 -14.63
N ALA A 324 -16.55 -11.46 -15.94
CA ALA A 324 -17.87 -11.32 -16.57
C ALA A 324 -18.90 -12.26 -15.93
N VAL A 325 -18.53 -13.53 -15.70
CA VAL A 325 -19.38 -14.49 -14.99
C VAL A 325 -19.66 -13.98 -13.57
N ARG A 326 -18.64 -13.52 -12.83
CA ARG A 326 -18.85 -12.95 -11.49
C ARG A 326 -19.84 -11.79 -11.49
N LEU A 327 -19.77 -10.87 -12.47
CA LEU A 327 -20.69 -9.74 -12.59
C LEU A 327 -22.12 -10.20 -12.91
N ASP A 328 -22.28 -11.20 -13.77
CA ASP A 328 -23.57 -11.84 -14.06
C ASP A 328 -24.20 -12.46 -12.79
N TYR A 329 -23.40 -13.18 -11.98
CA TYR A 329 -23.82 -13.68 -10.67
C TYR A 329 -24.22 -12.58 -9.67
N ALA A 330 -23.68 -11.36 -9.81
CA ALA A 330 -24.13 -10.19 -9.04
C ALA A 330 -25.42 -9.55 -9.60
N GLY A 331 -25.93 -9.99 -10.74
CA GLY A 331 -27.08 -9.40 -11.42
C GLY A 331 -26.74 -8.17 -12.26
N VAL A 332 -25.47 -7.94 -12.57
CA VAL A 332 -25.05 -6.80 -13.41
C VAL A 332 -25.30 -7.12 -14.87
N SER A 333 -26.11 -6.29 -15.55
CA SER A 333 -26.38 -6.43 -16.98
C SER A 333 -25.37 -5.65 -17.82
N PHE A 334 -24.76 -6.31 -18.80
CA PHE A 334 -23.85 -5.69 -19.77
C PHE A 334 -23.92 -6.41 -21.12
N PRO A 335 -23.71 -5.69 -22.25
CA PRO A 335 -23.65 -6.31 -23.57
C PRO A 335 -22.43 -7.23 -23.71
N GLN A 336 -22.56 -8.37 -24.40
CA GLN A 336 -21.42 -9.26 -24.68
C GLN A 336 -20.26 -8.55 -25.41
N LYS A 337 -20.57 -7.59 -26.28
CA LYS A 337 -19.56 -6.75 -26.97
C LYS A 337 -18.72 -5.88 -26.03
N ASN A 338 -19.11 -5.74 -24.77
CA ASN A 338 -18.36 -5.01 -23.74
C ASN A 338 -17.42 -5.94 -22.94
N VAL A 339 -17.21 -7.18 -23.39
CA VAL A 339 -16.26 -8.13 -22.82
C VAL A 339 -15.22 -8.48 -23.87
N SER A 340 -13.93 -8.24 -23.59
CA SER A 340 -12.81 -8.73 -24.41
C SER A 340 -11.63 -9.03 -23.51
N VAL A 341 -10.88 -10.10 -23.77
CA VAL A 341 -9.63 -10.36 -23.04
C VAL A 341 -8.51 -9.37 -23.40
N SER A 342 -8.68 -8.63 -24.49
CA SER A 342 -7.74 -7.63 -25.01
C SER A 342 -8.08 -6.23 -24.47
N VAL A 343 -7.22 -5.76 -23.55
CA VAL A 343 -7.33 -4.40 -23.00
C VAL A 343 -7.25 -3.31 -24.09
N PRO A 344 -6.41 -3.41 -25.13
CA PRO A 344 -6.44 -2.45 -26.24
C PRO A 344 -7.78 -2.39 -26.96
N GLU A 345 -8.39 -3.54 -27.27
CA GLU A 345 -9.67 -3.60 -27.99
C GLU A 345 -10.80 -2.97 -27.17
N ILE A 346 -10.88 -3.26 -25.87
CA ILE A 346 -11.94 -2.70 -25.04
C ILE A 346 -11.81 -1.18 -24.93
N ILE A 347 -10.58 -0.66 -24.92
CA ILE A 347 -10.34 0.78 -24.85
C ILE A 347 -10.66 1.49 -26.15
N GLU A 348 -10.37 0.90 -27.30
CA GLU A 348 -10.85 1.42 -28.59
C GLU A 348 -12.38 1.41 -28.66
N HIS A 349 -13.01 0.34 -28.20
CA HIS A 349 -14.47 0.23 -28.14
C HIS A 349 -15.09 1.32 -27.24
N ILE A 350 -14.50 1.58 -26.06
CA ILE A 350 -14.92 2.67 -25.16
C ILE A 350 -14.71 4.03 -25.84
N LYS A 351 -13.57 4.26 -26.51
CA LYS A 351 -13.26 5.52 -27.21
C LYS A 351 -14.22 5.83 -28.35
N ASN A 352 -14.81 4.81 -28.98
CA ASN A 352 -15.81 4.98 -30.03
C ASN A 352 -17.19 5.41 -29.50
N LYS A 353 -17.38 5.49 -28.17
CA LYS A 353 -18.61 5.96 -27.53
C LYS A 353 -18.49 7.44 -27.13
N SER A 354 -19.13 8.31 -27.90
CA SER A 354 -19.14 9.76 -27.63
C SER A 354 -19.80 10.15 -26.29
N SER A 355 -20.62 9.27 -25.72
CA SER A 355 -21.28 9.48 -24.42
C SER A 355 -20.41 9.19 -23.21
N VAL A 356 -19.25 8.56 -23.37
CA VAL A 356 -18.38 8.15 -22.25
C VAL A 356 -17.19 9.11 -22.14
N LYS A 357 -17.08 9.79 -21.00
CA LYS A 357 -15.98 10.72 -20.71
C LYS A 357 -15.21 10.34 -19.45
N ASN A 358 -15.89 9.86 -18.42
CA ASN A 358 -15.26 9.47 -17.16
C ASN A 358 -15.49 7.98 -16.89
N VAL A 359 -14.41 7.22 -16.79
CA VAL A 359 -14.44 5.76 -16.60
C VAL A 359 -13.74 5.39 -15.30
N ALA A 360 -14.44 4.70 -14.41
CA ALA A 360 -13.83 4.08 -13.25
C ALA A 360 -13.22 2.73 -13.66
N VAL A 361 -11.92 2.56 -13.48
CA VAL A 361 -11.18 1.36 -13.87
C VAL A 361 -10.75 0.61 -12.61
N PHE A 362 -11.12 -0.66 -12.49
CA PHE A 362 -10.77 -1.56 -11.40
C PHE A 362 -9.84 -2.67 -11.89
N PRO A 363 -8.53 -2.39 -12.05
CA PRO A 363 -7.55 -3.40 -12.41
C PRO A 363 -6.96 -4.09 -11.17
N ASN A 364 -6.52 -5.33 -11.31
CA ASN A 364 -5.52 -5.91 -10.39
C ASN A 364 -4.08 -5.50 -10.78
N TYR A 365 -3.07 -6.05 -10.10
CA TYR A 365 -1.73 -5.45 -10.10
C TYR A 365 -1.06 -5.44 -11.48
N SER A 366 -0.93 -6.59 -12.15
CA SER A 366 -0.31 -6.63 -13.48
C SER A 366 -1.17 -5.91 -14.52
N ALA A 367 -2.50 -6.05 -14.42
CA ALA A 367 -3.45 -5.34 -15.28
C ALA A 367 -3.26 -3.82 -15.21
N MET A 368 -3.05 -3.28 -14.01
CA MET A 368 -2.80 -1.86 -13.80
C MET A 368 -1.51 -1.43 -14.49
N LEU A 369 -0.41 -2.20 -14.33
CA LEU A 369 0.87 -1.87 -14.96
C LEU A 369 0.77 -1.87 -16.49
N ASP A 370 0.13 -2.88 -17.06
CA ASP A 370 -0.07 -3.00 -18.51
C ASP A 370 -0.96 -1.88 -19.05
N PHE A 371 -2.07 -1.61 -18.36
CA PHE A 371 -2.99 -0.52 -18.69
C PHE A 371 -2.29 0.84 -18.68
N ARG A 372 -1.52 1.14 -17.63
CA ARG A 372 -0.74 2.39 -17.52
C ARG A 372 0.31 2.50 -18.61
N LYS A 373 1.08 1.43 -18.82
CA LYS A 373 2.13 1.38 -19.86
C LYS A 373 1.56 1.63 -21.25
N MET A 374 0.36 1.13 -21.52
CA MET A 374 -0.36 1.36 -22.77
C MET A 374 -0.79 2.82 -22.94
N LEU A 375 -1.33 3.46 -21.89
CA LEU A 375 -1.87 4.83 -22.00
C LEU A 375 -0.82 5.94 -21.88
N VAL A 376 0.23 5.75 -21.07
CA VAL A 376 1.23 6.80 -20.74
C VAL A 376 2.62 6.50 -21.35
N GLY A 377 2.84 5.27 -21.83
CA GLY A 377 4.13 4.83 -22.34
C GLY A 377 5.13 4.40 -21.27
N ARG A 378 6.28 3.85 -21.68
CA ARG A 378 7.28 3.20 -20.79
C ARG A 378 8.07 4.15 -19.87
N LYS A 379 7.90 5.47 -19.97
CA LYS A 379 8.78 6.44 -19.28
C LYS A 379 8.56 6.54 -17.76
N ILE A 380 7.53 5.90 -17.21
CA ILE A 380 7.15 6.00 -15.79
C ILE A 380 6.70 4.63 -15.24
N LEU A 381 7.58 3.63 -15.35
CA LEU A 381 7.46 2.34 -14.64
C LEU A 381 8.46 2.30 -13.48
#